data_AF-A0A354GKU9-F1
#
_entry.id   AF-A0A354GKU9-F1
#
_cell.length_a   1.000
_cell.length_b   1.000
_cell.length_c   1.000
_cell.angle_alpha   90.00
_cell.angle_beta   90.00
_cell.angle_gamma   90.00
#
_symmetry.space_group_name_H-M   'P 1'
#
loop_
_entity.id
_entity.type
_entity.pdbx_description
1 polymer ?
#
loop_
_entity_poly.entity_id
_entity_poly.type
_entity_poly.pdbx_seq_one_letter_code
_entity_poly.pdbx_strand_id
1 'polypeptide(L)'
;MTYRWQEHVGPGQDYRLGYRTEEEARPWMENDQVSRLAALVEPGCRAQIEAEIEEEVAAAFAHAKACPFPDAQELYTDVFKEAQHAH
;
A
#
# COMPACT_ATOMS: atom_id res chain seq x y z
N MET A 1 -19.34 -0.16 -4.14
CA MET A 1 -18.59 0.87 -4.88
C MET A 1 -17.43 1.35 -4.02
N THR A 2 -16.31 1.79 -4.62
CA THR A 2 -15.08 2.24 -3.93
C THR A 2 -14.49 3.47 -4.62
N TYR A 3 -13.52 4.15 -3.98
CA TYR A 3 -12.86 5.34 -4.51
C TYR A 3 -11.37 5.37 -4.20
N ARG A 4 -10.54 5.80 -5.17
CA ARG A 4 -9.09 5.96 -5.00
C ARG A 4 -8.76 7.39 -4.63
N TRP A 5 -8.18 7.60 -3.46
CA TRP A 5 -7.92 8.95 -2.94
C TRP A 5 -6.73 9.61 -3.62
N GLN A 6 -5.63 8.86 -3.77
CA GLN A 6 -4.43 9.35 -4.42
C GLN A 6 -4.55 9.28 -5.95
N GLU A 7 -3.53 9.82 -6.60
CA GLU A 7 -3.39 9.79 -8.05
C GLU A 7 -3.33 8.37 -8.62
N HIS A 8 -3.33 8.27 -9.95
CA HIS A 8 -3.28 6.96 -10.60
C HIS A 8 -2.02 6.18 -10.30
N VAL A 9 -0.89 6.87 -10.20
CA VAL A 9 0.43 6.30 -9.97
C VAL A 9 1.21 7.23 -9.06
N GLY A 10 1.65 6.72 -7.91
CA GLY A 10 2.43 7.50 -6.95
C GLY A 10 1.64 7.94 -5.73
N PRO A 11 2.33 8.60 -4.77
CA PRO A 11 1.75 8.97 -3.48
C PRO A 11 1.05 10.34 -3.50
N GLY A 12 0.99 11.03 -4.64
CA GLY A 12 0.49 12.39 -4.74
C GLY A 12 -1.01 12.50 -5.05
N GLN A 13 -1.46 13.75 -5.17
CA GLN A 13 -2.81 14.10 -5.62
C GLN A 13 -2.77 14.76 -7.01
N ASP A 14 -3.79 14.49 -7.81
CA ASP A 14 -3.90 14.81 -9.24
C ASP A 14 -5.09 15.73 -9.58
N TYR A 15 -5.79 16.28 -8.59
CA TYR A 15 -6.96 17.16 -8.80
C TYR A 15 -6.66 18.36 -9.71
N ARG A 16 -5.40 18.81 -9.73
CA ARG A 16 -4.92 19.91 -10.59
C ARG A 16 -4.90 19.57 -12.08
N LEU A 17 -5.00 18.29 -12.45
CA LEU A 17 -5.02 17.84 -13.85
C LEU A 17 -6.40 17.97 -14.51
N GLY A 18 -7.44 18.32 -13.74
CA GLY A 18 -8.73 18.74 -14.26
C GLY A 18 -9.68 17.64 -14.73
N TYR A 19 -9.33 16.35 -14.56
CA TYR A 19 -10.22 15.23 -14.89
C TYR A 19 -11.07 14.73 -13.72
N ARG A 20 -10.79 15.20 -12.50
CA ARG A 20 -11.58 14.96 -11.29
C ARG A 20 -11.37 16.13 -10.32
N THR A 21 -12.31 16.30 -9.39
CA THR A 21 -12.21 17.37 -8.40
C THR A 21 -12.20 16.83 -6.97
N GLU A 22 -11.75 17.65 -6.04
CA GLU A 22 -11.77 17.30 -4.62
C GLU A 22 -13.22 17.16 -4.11
N GLU A 23 -14.16 17.93 -4.66
CA GLU A 23 -15.58 17.84 -4.32
C GLU A 23 -16.20 16.49 -4.70
N GLU A 24 -15.72 15.88 -5.80
CA GLU A 24 -16.13 14.53 -6.21
C GLU A 24 -15.61 13.47 -5.22
N ALA A 25 -14.38 13.64 -4.72
CA ALA A 25 -13.74 12.71 -3.79
C ALA A 25 -14.29 12.81 -2.36
N ARG A 26 -14.67 14.01 -1.92
CA ARG A 26 -15.06 14.31 -0.54
C ARG A 26 -16.13 13.36 0.04
N PRO A 27 -17.26 13.05 -0.63
CA PRO A 27 -18.25 12.13 -0.09
C PRO A 27 -17.68 10.73 0.22
N TRP A 28 -16.67 10.29 -0.52
CA TRP A 28 -16.01 9.00 -0.31
C TRP A 28 -15.04 9.04 0.87
N MET A 29 -14.33 10.15 1.05
CA MET A 29 -13.46 10.36 2.20
C MET A 29 -14.27 10.47 3.50
N GLU A 30 -15.37 11.20 3.49
CA GLU A 30 -16.29 11.33 4.63
C GLU A 30 -16.99 10.00 4.98
N ASN A 31 -17.14 9.10 4.02
CA ASN A 31 -17.72 7.77 4.20
C ASN A 31 -16.68 6.63 4.19
N ASP A 32 -15.44 6.94 4.57
CA ASP A 32 -14.38 5.97 4.68
C ASP A 32 -14.79 4.77 5.54
N GLN A 33 -14.63 3.57 4.98
CA GLN A 33 -14.99 2.34 5.66
C GLN A 33 -14.03 2.04 6.83
N VAL A 34 -12.76 2.43 6.75
CA VAL A 34 -11.82 2.25 7.86
C VAL A 34 -12.28 3.05 9.07
N SER A 35 -12.55 4.35 8.87
CA SER A 35 -13.08 5.23 9.92
C SER A 35 -14.43 4.74 10.49
N ARG A 36 -15.35 4.29 9.62
CA ARG A 36 -16.67 3.79 10.05
C ARG A 36 -16.59 2.50 10.85
N LEU A 37 -15.77 1.54 10.42
CA LEU A 37 -15.58 0.28 11.14
C LEU A 37 -14.83 0.50 12.45
N ALA A 38 -13.82 1.37 12.46
CA ALA A 38 -13.07 1.71 13.66
C ALA A 38 -13.96 2.29 14.78
N ALA A 39 -15.04 3.00 14.42
CA ALA A 39 -16.02 3.50 15.39
C ALA A 39 -16.90 2.41 16.03
N LEU A 40 -16.94 1.22 15.44
CA LEU A 40 -17.68 0.05 15.96
C LEU A 40 -16.82 -0.87 16.83
N VAL A 41 -15.50 -0.68 16.81
CA VAL A 41 -14.55 -1.48 17.59
C VAL A 41 -14.35 -0.82 18.96
N GLU A 42 -14.19 -1.64 20.00
CA GLU A 42 -13.89 -1.15 21.34
C GLU A 42 -12.56 -0.36 21.32
N PRO A 43 -12.49 0.83 21.96
CA PRO A 43 -11.31 1.71 21.87
C PRO A 43 -9.97 1.07 22.24
N GLY A 44 -9.92 0.24 23.28
CA GLY A 44 -8.71 -0.48 23.69
C GLY A 44 -8.26 -1.50 22.65
N CYS A 45 -9.20 -2.30 22.14
CA CYS A 45 -8.95 -3.24 21.04
C CYS A 45 -8.46 -2.53 19.77
N ARG A 46 -9.08 -1.40 19.42
CA ARG A 46 -8.66 -0.58 18.28
C ARG A 46 -7.23 -0.07 18.46
N ALA A 47 -6.91 0.50 19.62
CA ALA A 47 -5.58 1.04 19.89
C ALA A 47 -4.50 -0.06 19.85
N GLN A 48 -4.82 -1.26 20.33
CA GLN A 48 -3.94 -2.41 20.22
C GLN A 48 -3.67 -2.79 18.75
N ILE A 49 -4.72 -2.91 17.93
CA ILE A 49 -4.58 -3.23 16.49
C ILE A 49 -3.74 -2.16 15.78
N GLU A 50 -4.00 -0.88 16.02
CA GLU A 50 -3.25 0.22 15.41
C GLU A 50 -1.76 0.17 15.80
N ALA A 51 -1.45 -0.12 17.07
CA ALA A 51 -0.07 -0.22 17.54
C ALA A 51 0.68 -1.42 16.94
N GLU A 52 0.04 -2.60 16.89
CA GLU A 52 0.62 -3.81 16.31
C GLU A 52 0.93 -3.62 14.81
N ILE A 53 0.01 -3.00 14.06
CA ILE A 53 0.18 -2.74 12.63
C ILE A 53 1.27 -1.70 12.39
N GLU A 54 1.35 -0.64 13.18
CA GLU A 54 2.40 0.38 13.03
C GLU A 54 3.79 -0.22 13.24
N GLU A 55 3.94 -1.11 14.23
CA GLU A 55 5.19 -1.84 14.46
C GLU A 55 5.55 -2.76 13.28
N GLU A 56 4.58 -3.50 12.75
CA GLU A 56 4.78 -4.37 11.59
C GLU A 56 5.21 -3.57 10.35
N VAL A 57 4.53 -2.46 10.06
CA VAL A 57 4.85 -1.59 8.93
C VAL A 57 6.25 -0.98 9.09
N ALA A 58 6.58 -0.48 10.28
CA ALA A 58 7.90 0.07 10.56
C ALA A 58 9.02 -0.97 10.39
N ALA A 59 8.80 -2.20 10.87
CA ALA A 59 9.73 -3.31 10.71
C ALA A 59 9.92 -3.70 9.23
N ALA A 60 8.84 -3.76 8.46
CA ALA A 60 8.89 -4.05 7.03
C ALA A 60 9.68 -2.98 6.25
N PHE A 61 9.47 -1.69 6.56
CA PHE A 61 10.26 -0.61 5.96
C PHE A 61 11.74 -0.66 6.37
N ALA A 62 12.03 -0.96 7.64
CA ALA A 62 13.41 -1.10 8.11
C ALA A 62 14.13 -2.25 7.40
N HIS A 63 13.45 -3.39 7.24
CA HIS A 63 13.97 -4.53 6.48
C HIS A 63 14.23 -4.16 5.02
N ALA A 64 13.23 -3.60 4.32
CA ALA A 64 13.36 -3.24 2.90
C ALA A 64 14.50 -2.23 2.65
N LYS A 65 14.74 -1.29 3.57
CA LYS A 65 15.85 -0.32 3.49
C LYS A 65 17.22 -0.94 3.79
N ALA A 66 17.26 -1.98 4.61
CA ALA A 66 18.50 -2.68 4.97
C ALA A 66 18.89 -3.75 3.94
N CYS A 67 17.94 -4.22 3.12
CA CYS A 67 18.22 -5.13 2.03
C CYS A 67 19.24 -4.53 1.06
N PRO A 68 20.28 -5.30 0.67
CA PRO A 68 21.20 -4.85 -0.36
C PRO A 68 20.45 -4.68 -1.69
N PHE A 69 20.97 -3.81 -2.56
CA PHE A 69 20.55 -3.82 -3.95
C PHE A 69 20.89 -5.18 -4.58
N PRO A 70 20.08 -5.66 -5.55
CA PRO A 70 20.38 -6.89 -6.27
C PRO A 70 21.71 -6.75 -7.02
N ASP A 71 22.42 -7.86 -7.20
CA ASP A 71 23.60 -7.88 -8.07
C ASP A 71 23.19 -7.58 -9.51
N ALA A 72 24.05 -6.88 -10.26
CA ALA A 72 23.77 -6.55 -11.65
C ALA A 72 23.56 -7.80 -12.53
N GLN A 73 24.13 -8.95 -12.15
CA GLN A 73 23.93 -10.23 -12.83
C GLN A 73 22.50 -10.76 -12.69
N GLU A 74 21.79 -10.41 -11.62
CA GLU A 74 20.38 -10.80 -11.40
C GLU A 74 19.43 -10.19 -12.45
N LEU A 75 19.88 -9.18 -13.21
CA LEU A 75 19.12 -8.65 -14.35
C LEU A 75 18.84 -9.74 -15.42
N TYR A 76 19.69 -10.77 -15.50
CA TYR A 76 19.60 -11.83 -16.52
C TYR A 76 18.97 -13.12 -15.98
N THR A 77 18.60 -13.19 -14.71
CA THR A 77 17.88 -14.34 -14.14
C THR A 77 16.39 -14.26 -14.51
N ASP A 78 15.69 -15.40 -14.48
CA ASP A 78 14.23 -15.51 -14.73
C ASP A 78 13.72 -15.07 -16.12
N VAL A 79 14.63 -14.84 -17.09
CA VAL A 79 14.27 -14.51 -18.49
C VAL A 79 13.71 -15.73 -19.23
N PHE A 80 14.24 -16.91 -18.94
CA PHE A 80 13.75 -18.19 -19.45
C PHE A 80 13.50 -19.12 -18.26
N LYS A 81 12.52 -20.03 -18.39
CA LYS A 81 12.40 -21.13 -17.43
C LYS A 81 13.71 -21.93 -17.42
N GLU A 82 14.16 -22.36 -16.25
CA GLU A 82 15.28 -23.30 -16.17
C GLU A 82 14.91 -24.57 -16.96
N ALA A 83 15.85 -25.08 -17.75
CA ALA A 83 15.66 -26.33 -18.45
C ALA A 83 15.53 -27.43 -17.39
N GLN A 84 14.33 -28.01 -17.26
CA GLN A 84 14.16 -29.26 -16.53
C GLN A 84 15.09 -30.29 -17.17
N HIS A 85 16.17 -30.63 -16.47
CA HIS A 85 17.00 -31.77 -16.84
C HIS A 85 16.10 -33.01 -16.73
N ALA A 86 15.64 -33.51 -17.87
CA ALA A 86 15.00 -34.81 -17.96
C ALA A 86 16.03 -35.86 -17.53
N HIS A 87 15.71 -36.57 -16.44
CA HIS A 87 16.40 -37.78 -16.02
C HIS A 87 16.36 -38.87 -17.10
#